data_AF-A0A2W4LVI6-F1
#
_entry.id   AF-A0A2W4LVI6-F1
#
_cell.length_a   1.000
_cell.length_b   1.000
_cell.length_c   1.000
_cell.angle_alpha   90.00
_cell.angle_beta   90.00
_cell.angle_gamma   90.00
#
_symmetry.space_group_name_H-M   'P 1'
#
loop_
_entity.id
_entity.type
_entity.pdbx_description
1 polymer ?
#
loop_
_entity_poly.entity_id
_entity_poly.type
_entity_poly.pdbx_seq_one_letter_code
_entity_poly.pdbx_strand_id
1 'polypeptide(L)'
;MAKTGRGASRPYPRQCVVRPATQETQPLARAAIRLLDEWLDAQAGAGVRLLGVGAGDLTKAPQLDLFGVPESARNRKLDAAIDGIRARFGAHAVARGTMPPRRA
;
A
#
# COMPACT_ATOMS: atom_id res chain seq x y z
N MET A 1 2.18 2.17 8.40
CA MET A 1 1.66 3.30 9.19
C MET A 1 0.39 3.84 8.57
N ALA A 2 -0.77 3.42 9.07
CA ALA A 2 -2.03 4.05 8.76
C ALA A 2 -2.34 5.10 9.82
N LYS A 3 -2.65 6.33 9.39
CA LYS A 3 -2.96 7.45 10.29
C LYS A 3 -4.36 7.93 9.96
N THR A 4 -5.27 7.82 10.92
CA THR A 4 -6.66 8.29 10.83
C THR A 4 -6.82 9.51 11.76
N GLY A 5 -7.36 10.62 11.24
CA GLY A 5 -7.51 11.90 11.96
C GLY A 5 -8.83 12.00 12.70
N ARG A 6 -8.80 12.53 13.94
CA ARG A 6 -9.89 12.46 14.93
C ARG A 6 -10.92 13.60 14.83
N GLY A 7 -12.19 13.23 14.67
CA GLY A 7 -13.17 13.51 15.72
C GLY A 7 -13.08 12.37 16.73
N ALA A 8 -12.45 12.61 17.89
CA ALA A 8 -12.08 11.67 18.96
C ALA A 8 -11.70 10.17 18.64
N SER A 9 -11.39 9.77 17.41
CA SER A 9 -10.90 8.41 17.03
C SER A 9 -9.47 8.08 17.51
N ARG A 10 -9.29 7.33 18.61
CA ARG A 10 -7.96 6.83 19.00
C ARG A 10 -7.32 6.08 17.82
N PRO A 11 -6.21 6.57 17.23
CA PRO A 11 -5.58 5.84 16.15
C PRO A 11 -5.17 4.49 16.73
N TYR A 12 -5.59 3.42 16.07
CA TYR A 12 -5.20 2.06 16.41
C TYR A 12 -4.08 1.67 15.43
N PRO A 13 -2.80 2.04 15.69
CA PRO A 13 -1.73 1.79 14.74
C PRO A 13 -1.44 0.29 14.69
N ARG A 14 -2.07 -0.38 13.73
CA ARG A 14 -1.64 -1.70 13.27
C ARG A 14 -0.42 -1.49 12.38
N GLN A 15 0.68 -2.13 12.70
CA GLN A 15 1.87 -2.20 11.86
C GLN A 15 2.34 -3.64 11.77
N CYS A 16 2.87 -4.04 10.63
CA CYS A 16 3.52 -5.33 10.47
C CYS A 16 4.83 -5.14 9.71
N VAL A 17 5.80 -6.02 10.00
CA VAL A 17 7.03 -6.09 9.21
C VAL A 17 6.72 -6.83 7.91
N VAL A 18 7.10 -6.23 6.79
CA VAL A 18 7.03 -6.87 5.47
C VAL A 18 8.39 -7.48 5.17
N ARG A 19 8.42 -8.79 4.90
CA ARG A 19 9.63 -9.52 4.49
C ARG A 19 9.38 -10.23 3.16
N PRO A 20 10.37 -10.27 2.25
CA PRO A 20 11.65 -9.57 2.32
C PRO A 20 11.50 -8.05 2.20
N ALA A 21 12.57 -7.30 2.48
CA ALA A 21 12.58 -5.85 2.25
C ALA A 21 12.16 -5.56 0.80
N THR A 22 11.21 -4.65 0.61
CA THR A 22 10.57 -4.44 -0.69
C THR A 22 10.27 -2.97 -0.93
N GLN A 23 10.41 -2.58 -2.20
CA GLN A 23 9.99 -1.28 -2.72
C GLN A 23 8.73 -1.38 -3.60
N GLU A 24 8.16 -2.58 -3.72
CA GLU A 24 7.00 -2.81 -4.59
C GLU A 24 5.71 -2.35 -3.91
N THR A 25 4.83 -1.74 -4.69
CA THR A 25 3.53 -1.25 -4.19
C THR A 25 2.61 -2.41 -3.79
N GLN A 26 2.66 -3.53 -4.53
CA GLN A 26 1.71 -4.62 -4.38
C GLN A 26 1.86 -5.39 -3.03
N PRO A 27 3.07 -5.79 -2.58
CA PRO A 27 3.26 -6.36 -1.25
C PRO A 27 2.83 -5.42 -0.11
N LEU A 28 3.12 -4.12 -0.23
CA LEU A 28 2.71 -3.11 0.76
C LEU A 28 1.19 -2.97 0.81
N ALA A 29 0.52 -2.95 -0.35
CA ALA A 29 -0.93 -2.89 -0.43
C ALA A 29 -1.59 -4.13 0.18
N ARG A 30 -1.07 -5.34 -0.10
CA ARG A 30 -1.56 -6.59 0.52
C ARG A 30 -1.45 -6.56 2.03
N ALA A 31 -0.30 -6.11 2.55
CA ALA A 31 -0.10 -5.98 3.99
C ALA A 31 -1.09 -4.99 4.62
N ALA A 32 -1.33 -3.85 3.96
CA ALA A 32 -2.27 -2.85 4.42
C ALA A 32 -3.73 -3.35 4.42
N ILE A 33 -4.14 -4.07 3.36
CA ILE A 33 -5.48 -4.68 3.27
C ILE A 33 -5.67 -5.67 4.42
N ARG A 34 -4.71 -6.58 4.65
CA ARG A 34 -4.79 -7.53 5.76
C ARG A 34 -4.97 -6.83 7.11
N LEU A 35 -4.18 -5.79 7.37
CA LEU A 35 -4.29 -5.04 8.63
C LEU A 35 -5.63 -4.31 8.78
N LEU A 36 -6.21 -3.86 7.66
CA LEU A 36 -7.52 -3.23 7.64
C LEU A 36 -8.63 -4.26 7.88
N ASP A 37 -8.58 -5.42 7.22
CA ASP A 37 -9.56 -6.50 7.38
C ASP A 37 -9.60 -6.98 8.83
N GLU A 38 -8.44 -7.26 9.44
CA GLU A 38 -8.38 -7.65 10.86
C GLU A 38 -8.91 -6.57 11.81
N TRP A 39 -8.87 -5.29 11.40
CA TRP A 39 -9.45 -4.19 12.18
C TRP A 39 -10.97 -4.12 11.99
N LEU A 40 -11.46 -4.31 10.76
CA LEU A 40 -12.90 -4.34 10.46
C LEU A 40 -13.60 -5.51 11.17
N ASP A 41 -12.95 -6.68 11.22
CA ASP A 41 -13.45 -7.84 11.96
C ASP A 41 -13.60 -7.54 13.47
N ALA A 42 -12.64 -6.82 14.05
CA ALA A 42 -12.66 -6.44 15.45
C ALA A 42 -13.61 -5.26 15.76
N GLN A 43 -13.95 -4.45 14.77
CA GLN A 43 -14.80 -3.26 14.91
C GLN A 43 -15.95 -3.28 13.89
N ALA A 44 -16.81 -4.30 13.99
CA ALA A 44 -17.97 -4.44 13.14
C ALA A 44 -18.84 -3.16 13.16
N GLY A 45 -19.06 -2.57 11.98
CA GLY A 45 -19.89 -1.38 11.81
C GLY A 45 -19.20 -0.03 12.06
N ALA A 46 -17.90 -0.01 12.37
CA ALA A 46 -17.17 1.25 12.53
C ALA A 46 -16.93 1.98 11.19
N GLY A 47 -17.37 3.23 11.10
CA GLY A 47 -17.16 4.05 9.91
C GLY A 47 -15.72 4.56 9.78
N VAL A 48 -15.07 4.30 8.65
CA VAL A 48 -13.71 4.79 8.33
C VAL A 48 -13.81 6.15 7.64
N ARG A 49 -13.33 7.22 8.28
CA ARG A 49 -13.33 8.59 7.71
C ARG A 49 -12.01 8.99 7.03
N LEU A 50 -10.91 8.38 7.45
CA LEU A 50 -9.57 8.61 6.91
C LEU A 50 -8.84 7.27 6.90
N LEU A 51 -8.11 6.96 5.85
CA LEU A 51 -7.20 5.82 5.79
C LEU A 51 -5.91 6.28 5.10
N GLY A 52 -4.83 6.38 5.87
CA GLY A 52 -3.48 6.51 5.32
C GLY A 52 -2.80 5.14 5.27
N VAL A 53 -1.80 4.97 4.41
CA VAL A 53 -0.85 3.84 4.49
C VAL A 53 0.53 4.42 4.22
N GLY A 54 1.49 4.07 5.07
CA GLY A 54 2.89 4.50 4.96
C GLY A 54 3.84 3.35 5.25
N ALA A 55 4.95 3.29 4.53
CA ALA A 55 6.06 2.39 4.81
C ALA A 55 7.13 3.15 5.64
N GLY A 56 7.92 2.39 6.41
CA GLY A 56 9.04 2.90 7.20
C GLY A 56 10.17 1.87 7.21
N ASP A 57 11.16 2.06 8.07
CA ASP A 57 12.36 1.19 8.14
C ASP A 57 13.11 1.10 6.79
N LEU A 58 13.26 2.26 6.15
CA LEU A 58 13.91 2.37 4.85
C LEU A 58 15.43 2.26 5.03
N THR A 59 16.01 1.26 4.37
CA THR A 59 17.47 1.06 4.35
C THR A 59 17.99 1.22 2.93
N LYS A 60 19.27 1.61 2.78
CA LYS A 60 19.93 1.57 1.48
C LYS A 60 20.11 0.10 1.10
N ALA A 61 19.32 -0.37 0.15
CA ALA A 61 19.49 -1.70 -0.42
C ALA A 61 20.34 -1.61 -1.69
N PRO A 62 21.37 -2.48 -1.87
CA PRO A 62 21.95 -2.67 -3.19
C PRO A 62 20.87 -3.18 -4.15
N GLN A 63 20.98 -2.83 -5.43
CA GLN A 63 20.07 -3.25 -6.49
C GLN A 63 19.77 -4.76 -6.36
N LEU A 64 18.54 -5.11 -5.97
CA LEU A 64 18.12 -6.50 -5.87
C LEU A 64 18.13 -7.17 -7.25
N ASP A 65 18.43 -8.45 -7.22
CA ASP A 65 18.80 -9.33 -8.33
C ASP A 65 18.08 -9.02 -9.66
N LEU A 66 18.86 -8.97 -10.75
CA LEU A 66 18.36 -8.82 -12.12
C LEU A 66 17.48 -10.02 -12.52
N PHE A 67 17.66 -11.16 -11.85
CA PHE A 67 16.92 -12.40 -12.05
C PHE A 67 15.82 -12.64 -11.00
N GLY A 68 15.22 -11.56 -10.50
CA GLY A 68 14.08 -11.65 -9.58
C GLY A 68 12.88 -12.41 -10.18
N VAL A 69 12.04 -12.95 -9.30
CA VAL A 69 10.77 -13.64 -9.62
C VAL A 69 10.02 -12.87 -10.72
N PRO A 70 9.53 -13.53 -11.80
CA PRO A 70 8.92 -12.85 -12.96
C PRO A 70 7.80 -11.86 -12.58
N GLU A 71 7.01 -12.20 -11.54
CA GLU A 71 5.96 -11.33 -11.01
C GLU A 71 6.53 -10.01 -10.42
N SER A 72 7.63 -10.09 -9.68
CA SER A 72 8.34 -8.91 -9.14
C SER A 72 8.91 -8.04 -10.25
N ALA A 73 9.47 -8.63 -11.31
CA ALA A 73 9.96 -7.87 -12.47
C ALA A 73 8.83 -7.12 -13.19
N ARG A 74 7.67 -7.76 -13.35
CA ARG A 74 6.47 -7.14 -13.92
C ARG A 74 5.95 -6.00 -13.03
N ASN A 75 5.83 -6.23 -11.73
CA ASN A 75 5.39 -5.21 -10.78
C ASN A 75 6.30 -3.99 -10.77
N ARG A 76 7.62 -4.20 -10.75
CA ARG A 76 8.61 -3.11 -10.81
C ARG A 76 8.49 -2.28 -12.09
N LYS A 77 8.34 -2.93 -13.25
CA LYS A 77 8.13 -2.22 -14.53
C LYS A 77 6.84 -1.40 -14.51
N LEU A 78 5.78 -1.94 -13.94
CA LEU A 78 4.49 -1.26 -13.85
C LEU A 78 4.54 -0.07 -12.88
N ASP A 79 5.15 -0.26 -11.71
CA ASP A 79 5.35 0.83 -10.73
C ASP A 79 6.22 1.95 -11.36
N ALA A 80 7.32 1.60 -12.05
CA ALA A 80 8.16 2.57 -12.75
C ALA A 80 7.43 3.32 -13.89
N ALA A 81 6.54 2.65 -14.63
CA ALA A 81 5.74 3.29 -15.66
C ALA A 81 4.76 4.31 -15.07
N ILE A 82 4.10 3.96 -13.96
CA ILE A 82 3.20 4.87 -13.24
C ILE A 82 3.98 6.08 -12.73
N ASP A 83 5.15 5.86 -12.13
CA ASP A 83 6.00 6.93 -11.61
C ASP A 83 6.47 7.87 -12.73
N GLY A 84 6.85 7.32 -13.89
CA GLY A 84 7.22 8.10 -15.07
C GLY A 84 6.08 8.98 -15.60
N ILE A 85 4.84 8.46 -15.61
CA ILE A 85 3.65 9.24 -15.99
C ILE A 85 3.42 10.35 -14.97
N ARG A 86 3.48 10.05 -13.68
CA ARG A 86 3.28 11.04 -12.61
C ARG A 86 4.35 12.13 -12.60
N ALA A 87 5.60 11.79 -12.90
CA ALA A 87 6.67 12.76 -13.03
C ALA A 87 6.42 13.76 -14.16
N ARG A 88 5.78 13.32 -15.26
CA ARG A 88 5.51 14.17 -16.43
C ARG A 88 4.21 14.97 -16.33
N PHE A 89 3.16 14.35 -15.81
CA PHE A 89 1.79 14.89 -15.86
C PHE A 89 1.23 15.27 -14.48
N GLY A 90 2.00 15.07 -13.41
CA GLY A 90 1.62 15.37 -12.04
C GLY A 90 1.19 14.14 -11.24
N ALA A 91 1.27 14.25 -9.91
CA ALA A 91 1.07 13.14 -8.97
C ALA A 91 -0.30 12.44 -9.09
N HIS A 92 -1.31 13.15 -9.61
CA HIS A 92 -2.68 12.64 -9.77
C HIS A 92 -3.04 12.24 -11.21
N ALA A 93 -2.08 12.28 -12.14
CA ALA A 93 -2.33 11.99 -13.56
C ALA A 93 -2.76 10.54 -13.83
N VAL A 94 -2.25 9.60 -13.03
CA VAL A 94 -2.64 8.19 -13.08
C VAL A 94 -2.88 7.66 -11.68
N ALA A 95 -4.03 7.00 -11.53
CA ALA A 95 -4.38 6.20 -10.37
C ALA A 95 -4.43 4.72 -10.75
N ARG A 96 -4.17 3.84 -9.78
CA ARG A 96 -4.40 2.40 -9.96
C ARG A 96 -5.91 2.18 -10.08
N GLY A 97 -6.33 1.47 -11.12
CA GLY A 97 -7.73 1.06 -11.25
C GLY A 97 -8.14 0.20 -10.07
N THR A 98 -9.18 0.60 -9.36
CA THR A 98 -9.85 -0.25 -8.37
C THR A 98 -10.89 -1.10 -9.08
N MET A 99 -10.95 -2.38 -8.74
CA MET A 99 -12.11 -3.18 -9.11
C MET A 99 -13.31 -2.62 -8.33
N PRO A 100 -14.42 -2.22 -8.99
CA PRO A 100 -15.60 -1.79 -8.26
C PRO A 100 -16.07 -2.94 -7.35
N PRO A 101 -16.60 -2.64 -6.15
CA PRO A 101 -17.05 -3.67 -5.23
C PRO A 101 -18.05 -4.58 -5.94
N ARG A 102 -17.82 -5.89 -5.88
CA ARG A 102 -18.83 -6.88 -6.26
C ARG A 102 -20.03 -6.64 -5.34
N ARG A 103 -21.11 -6.09 -5.89
CA ARG A 103 -22.40 -6.06 -5.21
C ARG A 103 -22.84 -7.51 -5.03
N ALA A 104 -22.97 -7.92 -3.78
CA ALA A 104 -23.71 -9.13 -3.39
C ALA A 104 -25.20 -8.85 -3.48
#